data_AF-A0A1C6P1A1-F1
#
_entry.id   AF-A0A1C6P1A1-F1
#
_cell.length_a   1.000
_cell.length_b   1.000
_cell.length_c   1.000
_cell.angle_alpha   90.00
_cell.angle_beta   90.00
_cell.angle_gamma   90.00
#
_symmetry.space_group_name_H-M   'P 1'
#
loop_
_entity.id
_entity.type
_entity.pdbx_description
1 polymer ?
#
loop_
_entity_poly.entity_id
_entity_poly.type
_entity_poly.pdbx_seq_one_letter_code
_entity_poly.pdbx_strand_id
1 'polypeptide(L)'
;MEPLNQPRQIGITEDGRPIYAWPSTQVAPAPQAPVQRSGGGAGKWLAIGMGGSALLIAVAVSAVAVAVSVVAVTVCLVVLRGVVRDFQKGGR
;
A
#
# COMPACT_ATOMS: atom_id res chain seq x y z
N MET A 1 49.62 31.58 -0.96
CA MET A 1 48.82 32.80 -1.15
C MET A 1 47.37 32.37 -1.09
N GLU A 2 46.83 32.25 0.13
CA GLU A 2 45.46 31.79 0.37
C GLU A 2 44.52 32.96 0.08
N PRO A 3 43.53 32.84 -0.83
CA PRO A 3 42.59 33.92 -1.05
C PRO A 3 41.70 34.02 0.20
N LEU A 4 41.94 35.04 1.00
CA LEU A 4 41.11 35.43 2.13
C LEU A 4 39.65 35.42 1.67
N ASN A 5 38.90 34.44 2.16
CA ASN A 5 37.48 34.20 1.90
C ASN A 5 36.66 35.41 2.40
N GLN A 6 36.66 36.50 1.62
CA GLN A 6 35.96 37.73 1.98
C GLN A 6 34.45 37.52 1.82
N PRO A 7 33.66 37.81 2.86
CA PRO A 7 32.22 37.68 2.79
C PRO A 7 31.67 38.65 1.73
N ARG A 8 31.03 38.08 0.69
CA ARG A 8 30.40 38.83 -0.41
C ARG A 8 29.31 39.73 0.14
N GLN A 9 29.37 41.02 -0.14
CA GLN A 9 28.26 41.94 0.15
C GLN A 9 27.05 41.58 -0.71
N ILE A 10 25.91 41.32 -0.08
CA ILE A 10 24.66 40.91 -0.74
C ILE A 10 23.60 42.01 -0.77
N GLY A 11 23.77 43.07 0.01
CA GLY A 11 22.81 44.17 0.02
C GLY A 11 23.23 45.36 0.86
N ILE A 12 22.33 46.33 0.94
CA ILE A 12 22.39 47.50 1.82
C ILE A 12 21.05 47.53 2.56
N THR A 13 21.09 47.59 3.89
CA THR A 13 19.91 47.79 4.75
C THR A 13 19.30 49.18 4.49
N GLU A 14 18.01 49.37 4.76
CA GLU A 14 17.29 50.65 4.57
C GLU A 14 17.99 51.85 5.26
N ASP A 15 18.71 51.59 6.35
CA ASP A 15 19.52 52.56 7.09
C ASP A 15 20.88 52.89 6.41
N GLY A 16 21.14 52.40 5.21
CA GLY A 16 22.36 52.62 4.44
C GLY A 16 23.56 51.74 4.82
N ARG A 17 23.37 50.70 5.65
CA ARG A 17 24.46 49.83 6.12
C ARG A 17 24.67 48.61 5.20
N PRO A 18 25.90 48.24 4.85
CA PRO A 18 26.16 47.07 4.01
C PRO A 18 25.87 45.76 4.72
N ILE A 19 25.16 44.86 4.05
CA ILE A 19 24.86 43.50 4.50
C ILE A 19 25.80 42.53 3.79
N TYR A 20 26.56 41.77 4.56
CA TYR A 20 27.48 40.75 4.07
C TYR A 20 26.86 39.36 4.18
N ALA A 21 27.04 38.52 3.16
CA ALA A 21 26.69 37.12 3.24
C ALA A 21 27.63 36.41 4.22
N TRP A 22 27.07 35.52 5.03
CA TRP A 22 27.89 34.56 5.75
C TRP A 22 28.70 33.69 4.76
N PRO A 23 29.87 33.17 5.15
CA PRO A 23 30.57 32.17 4.35
C PRO A 23 29.71 30.89 4.29
N SER A 24 28.88 30.76 3.26
CA SER A 24 28.25 29.50 2.90
C SER A 24 29.30 28.71 2.12
N THR A 25 29.78 27.62 2.69
CA THR A 25 30.61 26.64 1.99
C THR A 25 29.79 26.06 0.84
N GLN A 26 29.82 26.71 -0.33
CA GLN A 26 29.16 26.22 -1.52
C GLN A 26 29.95 25.01 -2.01
N VAL A 27 29.55 23.83 -1.56
CA VAL A 27 29.98 22.56 -2.15
C VAL A 27 29.60 22.63 -3.63
N ALA A 28 30.61 22.66 -4.50
CA ALA A 28 30.41 22.63 -5.94
C ALA A 28 29.47 21.46 -6.30
N PRO A 29 28.47 21.65 -7.19
CA PRO A 29 27.62 20.55 -7.61
C PRO A 29 28.50 19.49 -8.26
N ALA A 30 28.69 18.37 -7.58
CA ALA A 30 29.29 17.19 -8.20
C ALA A 30 28.42 16.79 -9.40
N PRO A 31 29.01 16.24 -10.48
CA PRO A 31 28.25 15.71 -11.60
C PRO A 31 27.14 14.82 -11.06
N GLN A 32 25.90 15.17 -11.39
CA GLN A 32 24.72 14.45 -10.93
C GLN A 32 24.75 13.08 -11.59
N ALA A 33 25.31 12.09 -10.90
CA ALA A 33 25.11 10.70 -11.28
C ALA A 33 23.59 10.48 -11.41
N PRO A 34 23.13 9.76 -12.46
CA PRO A 34 21.71 9.52 -12.65
C PRO A 34 21.14 8.98 -11.35
N VAL A 35 20.14 9.68 -10.81
CA VAL A 35 19.43 9.25 -9.60
C VAL A 35 18.74 7.96 -9.97
N GLN A 36 19.41 6.84 -9.69
CA GLN A 36 18.86 5.51 -9.79
C GLN A 36 17.73 5.51 -8.76
N ARG A 37 16.50 5.78 -9.24
CA ARG A 37 15.28 5.70 -8.41
C ARG A 37 15.43 4.42 -7.62
N SER A 38 15.47 4.54 -6.30
CA SER A 38 15.51 3.40 -5.38
C SER A 38 14.20 2.62 -5.54
N GLY A 39 14.10 1.87 -6.64
CA GLY A 39 12.96 1.10 -7.10
C GLY A 39 13.00 -0.33 -6.57
N GLY A 40 13.58 -0.53 -5.39
CA GLY A 40 13.77 -1.86 -4.81
C GLY A 40 12.65 -2.32 -3.88
N GLY A 41 11.83 -1.41 -3.35
CA GLY A 41 10.82 -1.71 -2.33
C GLY A 41 9.39 -1.45 -2.80
N ALA A 42 9.03 -0.18 -2.95
CA ALA A 42 7.64 0.24 -3.13
C ALA A 42 6.96 -0.30 -4.41
N GLY A 43 7.69 -0.41 -5.53
CA GLY A 43 7.13 -0.97 -6.77
C GLY A 43 6.84 -2.47 -6.70
N LYS A 44 7.60 -3.23 -5.90
CA LYS A 44 7.38 -4.68 -5.72
C LYS A 44 6.16 -4.95 -4.85
N TRP A 45 5.90 -4.12 -3.84
CA TRP A 45 4.72 -4.24 -2.99
C TRP A 45 3.41 -3.98 -3.75
N LEU A 46 3.41 -3.04 -4.70
CA LEU A 46 2.23 -2.78 -5.54
C LEU A 46 1.92 -3.96 -6.47
N ALA A 47 2.95 -4.62 -7.03
CA ALA A 47 2.76 -5.83 -7.83
C ALA A 47 2.21 -7.01 -7.00
N ILE A 48 2.67 -7.17 -5.75
CA ILE A 48 2.20 -8.22 -4.84
C ILE A 48 0.77 -7.94 -4.35
N GLY A 49 0.42 -6.69 -4.07
CA GLY A 49 -0.93 -6.30 -3.63
C GLY A 49 -2.02 -6.58 -4.67
N MET A 50 -1.69 -6.42 -5.95
CA MET A 50 -2.62 -6.69 -7.04
C MET A 50 -2.79 -8.20 -7.29
N GLY A 51 -1.71 -8.98 -7.18
CA GLY A 51 -1.77 -10.45 -7.28
C GLY A 51 -2.53 -11.11 -6.11
N GLY A 52 -2.38 -10.59 -4.89
CA GLY A 52 -3.07 -11.10 -3.70
C GLY A 52 -4.59 -10.91 -3.74
N SER A 53 -5.07 -9.84 -4.39
CA SER A 53 -6.50 -9.51 -4.44
C SER A 53 -7.33 -10.55 -5.20
N ALA A 54 -6.80 -11.10 -6.30
CA ALA A 54 -7.49 -12.12 -7.07
C ALA A 54 -7.69 -13.42 -6.27
N LEU A 55 -6.70 -13.81 -5.45
CA LEU A 55 -6.82 -14.97 -4.58
C LEU A 55 -7.84 -14.75 -3.47
N LEU A 56 -7.89 -13.56 -2.87
CA LEU A 56 -8.92 -13.24 -1.88
C LEU A 56 -10.32 -13.25 -2.48
N ILE A 57 -10.48 -12.74 -3.71
CA ILE A 57 -11.75 -12.81 -4.43
C ILE A 57 -12.12 -14.26 -4.72
N ALA A 58 -11.19 -15.08 -5.22
CA ALA A 58 -11.43 -16.50 -5.48
C ALA A 58 -11.85 -17.25 -4.20
N VAL A 59 -11.15 -17.01 -3.08
CA VAL A 59 -11.49 -17.59 -1.78
C VAL A 59 -12.87 -17.13 -1.30
N ALA A 60 -13.21 -15.86 -1.47
CA ALA A 60 -14.53 -15.33 -1.12
C ALA A 60 -15.64 -16.02 -1.94
N VAL A 61 -15.45 -16.15 -3.25
CA VAL A 61 -16.41 -16.85 -4.14
C VAL A 61 -16.52 -18.33 -3.77
N SER A 62 -15.40 -19.01 -3.50
CA SER A 62 -15.41 -20.40 -3.02
C SER A 62 -16.13 -20.55 -1.68
N ALA A 63 -15.92 -19.63 -0.74
CA ALA A 63 -16.60 -19.65 0.56
C ALA A 63 -18.11 -19.48 0.40
N VAL A 64 -18.56 -18.60 -0.49
CA VAL A 64 -19.98 -18.43 -0.83
C VAL A 64 -20.54 -19.71 -1.44
N ALA A 65 -19.83 -20.34 -2.38
CA ALA A 65 -20.26 -21.60 -2.98
C ALA A 65 -20.42 -22.71 -1.93
N VAL A 66 -19.45 -22.84 -1.01
CA VAL A 66 -19.51 -23.79 0.10
C VAL A 66 -20.70 -23.50 1.01
N ALA A 67 -20.92 -22.24 1.38
CA ALA A 67 -22.06 -21.86 2.22
C ALA A 67 -23.39 -22.25 1.58
N VAL A 68 -23.56 -22.01 0.28
CA VAL A 68 -24.77 -22.41 -0.46
C VAL A 68 -24.92 -23.93 -0.50
N SER A 69 -23.84 -24.69 -0.73
CA SER A 69 -23.88 -26.15 -0.69
C SER A 69 -24.32 -26.68 0.68
N VAL A 70 -23.81 -26.10 1.77
CA VAL A 70 -24.19 -26.50 3.14
C VAL A 70 -25.66 -26.20 3.41
N VAL A 71 -26.17 -25.04 2.99
CA VAL A 71 -27.59 -24.69 3.11
C VAL A 71 -28.46 -25.68 2.32
N ALA A 72 -28.09 -25.99 1.08
CA ALA A 72 -28.81 -26.95 0.25
C ALA A 72 -28.86 -28.34 0.89
N VAL A 73 -27.73 -28.83 1.39
CA VAL A 73 -27.67 -30.13 2.11
C VAL A 73 -28.51 -30.08 3.38
N THR A 74 -28.44 -29.00 4.15
CA THR A 74 -29.22 -28.86 5.39
C THR A 74 -30.72 -28.89 5.10
N VAL A 75 -31.19 -28.15 4.10
CA VAL A 75 -32.60 -28.15 3.69
C VAL A 75 -33.01 -29.53 3.19
N CYS A 76 -32.19 -30.17 2.36
CA CYS A 76 -32.44 -31.53 1.88
C CYS A 76 -32.59 -32.53 3.05
N LEU A 77 -31.70 -32.44 4.04
CA LEU A 77 -31.77 -33.25 5.26
C LEU A 77 -33.00 -32.92 6.10
N VAL A 78 -33.41 -31.66 6.20
CA VAL A 78 -34.63 -31.24 6.93
C VAL A 78 -35.87 -31.81 6.25
N VAL A 79 -35.97 -31.70 4.93
CA VAL A 79 -37.08 -32.24 4.14
C VAL A 79 -37.11 -33.77 4.26
N LEU A 80 -35.97 -34.43 4.07
CA LEU A 80 -35.86 -35.88 4.22
C LEU A 80 -36.24 -36.32 5.64
N ARG A 81 -35.81 -35.57 6.67
CA ARG A 81 -36.23 -35.82 8.06
C ARG A 81 -37.73 -35.64 8.25
N GLY A 82 -38.32 -34.63 7.62
CA GLY A 82 -39.76 -34.39 7.65
C GLY A 82 -40.52 -35.58 7.09
N VAL A 83 -40.16 -36.02 5.89
CA VAL A 83 -40.75 -37.17 5.21
C VAL A 83 -40.57 -38.46 6.01
N VAL A 84 -39.36 -38.74 6.53
CA VAL A 84 -39.09 -39.91 7.35
C VAL A 84 -39.92 -39.90 8.64
N ARG A 85 -40.07 -38.74 9.29
CA ARG A 85 -40.91 -38.61 10.49
C ARG A 85 -42.38 -38.85 10.18
N ASP A 86 -42.84 -38.39 9.02
CA ASP A 86 -44.22 -38.58 8.59
C ASP A 86 -44.53 -40.08 8.36
N PHE A 87 -43.64 -40.77 7.63
CA PHE A 87 -43.74 -42.22 7.43
C PHE A 87 -43.70 -43.03 8.73
N GLN A 88 -42.85 -42.64 9.69
CA GLN A 88 -42.81 -43.30 11.00
C GLN A 88 -44.06 -43.06 11.84
N LYS A 89 -44.82 -42.00 11.55
CA LYS A 89 -46.05 -41.64 12.28
C LYS A 89 -47.28 -42.31 11.69
N GLY A 90 -47.31 -42.57 10.39
CA GLY A 90 -48.40 -43.29 9.71
C GLY A 90 -48.31 -44.83 9.77
N GLY A 91 -47.17 -45.37 10.22
CA GLY A 91 -46.94 -46.83 10.34
C GLY A 91 -47.22 -47.44 11.71
N ARG A 92 -47.82 -46.70 12.65
CA ARG A 92 -48.26 -47.20 13.97
C ARG A 92 -49.75 -47.01 14.17
#